data_AF-A0A382XBI7-F1
#
_entry.id   AF-A0A382XBI7-F1
#
_cell.length_a   1.000
_cell.length_b   1.000
_cell.length_c   1.000
_cell.angle_alpha   90.00
_cell.angle_beta   90.00
_cell.angle_gamma   90.00
#
_symmetry.space_group_name_H-M   'P 1'
#
loop_
_entity.id
_entity.type
_entity.pdbx_description
1 polymer ?
#
loop_
_entity_poly.entity_id
_entity_poly.type
_entity_poly.pdbx_seq_one_letter_code
_entity_poly.pdbx_strand_id
1 'polypeptide(L)' 'VQAGEMVEFPGGIKGMTLNLEEDNVGVVIFGDDRTIREGDTVKRTGEIVD' A
#
# COMPACT_ATOMS: atom_id res chain seq x y z
N VAL A 1 -6.80 1.27 -8.06
CA VAL A 1 -6.17 1.93 -6.90
C VAL A 1 -6.27 3.43 -7.12
N GLN A 2 -6.50 4.20 -6.08
CA GLN A 2 -6.65 5.66 -6.11
C GLN A 2 -5.53 6.30 -5.29
N ALA A 3 -5.26 7.59 -5.50
CA ALA A 3 -4.28 8.32 -4.69
C ALA A 3 -4.87 8.57 -3.30
N GLY A 4 -4.06 8.40 -2.25
CA GLY A 4 -4.53 8.46 -0.86
C GLY A 4 -5.35 7.25 -0.42
N GLU A 5 -5.42 6.19 -1.23
CA GLU A 5 -6.10 4.94 -0.87
C GLU A 5 -5.25 4.12 0.10
N MET A 6 -5.90 3.54 1.10
CA MET A 6 -5.29 2.58 2.00
C MET A 6 -5.10 1.21 1.31
N VAL A 7 -3.99 0.58 1.62
CA VAL A 7 -3.64 -0.75 1.16
C VAL A 7 -3.14 -1.59 2.33
N GLU A 8 -3.33 -2.90 2.21
CA GLU A 8 -2.93 -3.87 3.23
C GLU A 8 -1.97 -4.90 2.63
N PHE A 9 -0.80 -5.00 3.27
CA PHE A 9 0.24 -5.98 2.98
C PHE A 9 0.03 -7.24 3.83
N PRO A 10 0.67 -8.36 3.46
CA PRO A 10 0.67 -9.56 4.30
C PRO A 10 1.09 -9.26 5.75
N GLY A 11 0.41 -9.89 6.70
CA GLY A 11 0.65 -9.65 8.14
C GLY A 11 -0.10 -8.45 8.73
N GLY A 12 -1.02 -7.84 7.96
CA GLY A 12 -1.88 -6.74 8.46
C GLY A 12 -1.18 -5.38 8.46
N ILE A 13 -0.03 -5.26 7.80
CA ILE A 13 0.69 -4.00 7.66
C ILE A 13 -0.10 -3.10 6.72
N LYS A 14 -0.33 -1.86 7.15
CA LYS A 14 -1.09 -0.88 6.38
C LYS A 14 -0.14 0.10 5.70
N GLY A 15 -0.54 0.57 4.53
CA GLY A 15 0.11 1.68 3.85
C GLY A 15 -0.90 2.55 3.13
N MET A 16 -0.46 3.72 2.68
CA MET A 16 -1.24 4.66 1.90
C MET A 16 -0.55 4.93 0.57
N THR A 17 -1.32 4.94 -0.51
CA THR A 17 -0.82 5.23 -1.85
C THR A 17 -0.52 6.73 -1.98
N LEU A 18 0.66 7.07 -2.48
CA LEU A 18 1.06 8.46 -2.73
C LEU A 18 1.18 8.77 -4.22
N ASN A 19 1.95 7.95 -4.94
CA ASN A 19 2.23 8.18 -6.35
C ASN A 19 1.61 7.07 -7.19
N LEU A 20 0.95 7.46 -8.28
CA LEU A 20 0.35 6.53 -9.24
C LEU A 20 1.01 6.77 -10.59
N GLU A 21 1.85 5.84 -11.01
CA GLU A 21 2.40 5.76 -12.35
C GLU A 21 1.66 4.66 -13.13
N GLU A 22 1.82 4.61 -14.45
CA GLU A 22 1.11 3.65 -15.29
C GLU A 22 1.41 2.20 -14.91
N ASP A 23 2.67 1.92 -14.56
CA ASP A 23 3.15 0.58 -14.22
C ASP A 23 3.42 0.38 -12.72
N ASN A 24 3.57 1.47 -11.95
CA ASN A 24 4.02 1.42 -10.57
C ASN A 24 3.16 2.27 -9.64
N VAL A 25 3.09 1.83 -8.38
CA VAL A 25 2.38 2.57 -7.32
C VAL A 25 3.34 2.77 -6.15
N GLY A 26 3.58 4.02 -5.80
CA GLY A 26 4.34 4.38 -4.60
C GLY A 26 3.43 4.32 -3.37
N VAL A 27 3.82 3.54 -2.36
CA VAL A 27 3.08 3.38 -1.10
C VAL A 27 3.98 3.77 0.07
N VAL A 28 3.45 4.56 1.00
CA VAL A 28 4.09 4.80 2.30
C VAL A 28 3.53 3.81 3.31
N ILE A 29 4.44 3.12 4.00
CA ILE A 29 4.11 2.11 5.01
C ILE A 29 3.94 2.77 6.37
N PHE A 30 2.89 2.37 7.09
CA PHE A 30 2.68 2.75 8.48
C PHE A 30 3.11 1.59 9.39
N GLY A 31 4.30 1.70 9.97
CA GLY A 31 4.83 0.70 10.91
C GLY A 31 6.13 0.07 10.44
N ASP A 32 6.36 -1.18 10.83
CA ASP A 32 7.56 -1.96 10.48
C ASP A 32 7.36 -2.63 9.11
N ASP A 33 8.31 -2.42 8.21
CA ASP A 33 8.33 -2.94 6.85
C ASP A 33 9.20 -4.21 6.70
N ARG A 34 9.92 -4.64 7.75
CA ARG A 34 10.90 -5.74 7.68
C ARG A 34 10.36 -7.07 7.19
N THR A 35 9.06 -7.31 7.29
CA THR A 35 8.44 -8.56 6.85
C THR A 35 7.91 -8.49 5.41
N ILE A 36 7.88 -7.29 4.81
CA ILE A 36 7.45 -7.07 3.42
C ILE A 36 8.58 -7.53 2.49
N ARG A 37 8.21 -8.29 1.47
CA ARG A 37 9.14 -8.84 0.48
C ARG A 37 8.62 -8.67 -0.94
N GLU A 38 9.55 -8.67 -1.90
CA GLU A 38 9.20 -8.70 -3.31
C GLU A 38 8.33 -9.92 -3.64
N GLY A 39 7.29 -9.72 -4.45
CA GLY A 39 6.30 -10.73 -4.79
C GLY A 39 5.12 -10.82 -3.80
N ASP A 40 5.16 -10.11 -2.67
CA ASP A 40 4.02 -10.04 -1.76
C ASP A 40 2.80 -9.43 -2.44
N THR A 41 1.66 -10.09 -2.30
CA THR A 41 0.40 -9.59 -2.84
C THR A 41 -0.22 -8.58 -1.89
N VAL A 42 -0.34 -7.34 -2.36
CA VAL A 42 -0.96 -6.23 -1.64
C VAL A 42 -2.43 -6.14 -2.01
N LYS A 43 -3.29 -5.91 -1.02
CA LYS A 43 -4.73 -5.74 -1.22
C LYS A 43 -5.12 -4.28 -1.07
N ARG A 44 -5.89 -3.79 -2.03
CA ARG A 44 -6.55 -2.50 -1.94
C ARG A 44 -7.72 -2.57 -0.95
N THR A 45 -7.89 -1.58 -0.09
CA THR A 45 -9.02 -1.55 0.87
C THR A 45 -10.22 -0.76 0.34
N GLY A 46 -10.01 0.14 -0.64
CA GLY A 46 -11.03 1.08 -1.11
C GLY A 46 -11.29 2.26 -0.17
N GLU A 47 -10.57 2.36 0.95
CA GLU A 47 -10.68 3.47 1.91
C GLU A 47 -9.75 4.60 1.50
N ILE A 48 -10.28 5.78 1.19
CA ILE A 48 -9.48 6.99 0.93
C ILE A 48 -9.27 7.72 2.26
N VAL A 49 -8.02 8.03 2.56
CA VAL A 49 -7.68 8.91 3.69
C VAL A 49 -7.94 10.34 3.25
N ASP A 50 -8.88 11.01 3.92
CA ASP A 50 -9.20 12.43 3.74
C ASP A 50 -8.33 13.31 4.66
#